data_AF-A0A5C8D5L1-F1
#
_entry.id   AF-A0A5C8D5L1-F1
#
_cell.length_a   1.000
_cell.length_b   1.000
_cell.length_c   1.000
_cell.angle_alpha   90.00
_cell.angle_beta   90.00
_cell.angle_gamma   90.00
#
_symmetry.space_group_name_H-M   'P 1'
#
loop_
_entity.id
_entity.type
_entity.pdbx_description
1 polymer ?
#
loop_
_entity_poly.entity_id
_entity_poly.type
_entity_poly.pdbx_seq_one_letter_code
_entity_poly.pdbx_strand_id
1 'polypeptide(L)'
;MNHNIQNLTKTKTTLICLSTGKYEKRYLEKILKNKNKINYHNTDSELNQLDYRHENKDMEIKAIKGICDTINGKLNDQLSFGNQNSDYLLVVITDCDKAPFSAFDNLKNAIKNIISNNGNFSDIKCYFIFSYRGFEDWMRFYYDNGNELIKNLKSIKNQVKKDINDENITIFNNHKKAVDNYYEMVKYSEPVSSYEEIEEIPYSDFPYFFEFLDNDYNTDILN
;
A
#
# COMPACT_ATOMS: atom_id res chain seq x y z
N MET A 1 0.11 37.43 -29.96
CA MET A 1 -0.84 36.38 -29.55
C MET A 1 -0.43 35.91 -28.17
N ASN A 2 -1.18 36.30 -27.14
CA ASN A 2 -0.95 35.83 -25.77
C ASN A 2 -1.57 34.45 -25.61
N HIS A 3 -0.75 33.41 -25.68
CA HIS A 3 -1.14 32.12 -25.13
C HIS A 3 -0.94 32.18 -23.62
N ASN A 4 -1.96 32.66 -22.91
CA ASN A 4 -2.18 32.26 -21.53
C ASN A 4 -2.45 30.75 -21.59
N ILE A 5 -1.40 29.94 -21.47
CA ILE A 5 -1.52 28.52 -21.18
C ILE A 5 -2.25 28.49 -19.84
N GLN A 6 -3.52 28.11 -19.92
CA GLN A 6 -4.38 27.89 -18.77
C GLN A 6 -3.59 27.09 -17.74
N ASN A 7 -3.60 27.56 -16.49
CA ASN A 7 -3.47 26.68 -15.35
C ASN A 7 -4.45 25.52 -15.58
N LEU A 8 -3.95 24.41 -16.13
CA LEU A 8 -4.63 23.13 -16.11
C LEU A 8 -4.64 22.72 -14.64
N THR A 9 -5.63 23.22 -13.91
CA THR A 9 -6.03 22.71 -12.61
C THR A 9 -6.11 21.20 -12.74
N LYS A 10 -5.21 20.47 -12.09
CA LYS A 10 -5.27 19.01 -12.05
C LYS A 10 -6.58 18.61 -11.39
N THR A 11 -7.42 17.84 -12.08
CA THR A 11 -8.77 17.52 -11.60
C THR A 11 -8.96 16.05 -11.22
N LYS A 12 -7.97 15.17 -11.44
CA LYS A 12 -8.09 13.74 -11.14
C LYS A 12 -6.83 13.20 -10.47
N THR A 13 -7.03 12.27 -9.53
CA THR A 13 -5.95 11.50 -8.90
C THR A 13 -6.12 10.05 -9.30
N THR A 14 -5.05 9.42 -9.79
CA THR A 14 -5.04 8.01 -10.17
C THR A 14 -4.13 7.25 -9.22
N LEU A 15 -4.67 6.24 -8.55
CA LEU A 15 -3.88 5.33 -7.74
C LEU A 15 -3.52 4.09 -8.56
N ILE A 16 -2.22 3.90 -8.77
CA ILE A 16 -1.66 2.70 -9.38
C ILE A 16 -1.34 1.71 -8.26
N CYS A 17 -2.04 0.57 -8.24
CA CYS A 17 -1.72 -0.52 -7.33
C CYS A 17 -0.95 -1.62 -8.07
N LEU A 18 0.23 -1.97 -7.54
CA LEU A 18 1.06 -3.11 -7.94
C LEU A 18 1.13 -4.08 -6.78
N SER A 19 0.59 -5.29 -6.95
CA SER A 19 0.56 -6.29 -5.90
C SER A 19 0.50 -7.71 -6.46
N THR A 20 1.11 -8.67 -5.76
CA THR A 20 0.88 -10.10 -5.99
C THR A 20 -0.28 -10.67 -5.16
N GLY A 21 -0.88 -9.85 -4.32
CA GLY A 21 -1.75 -10.25 -3.22
C GLY A 21 -3.19 -10.11 -3.63
N LYS A 22 -3.88 -11.23 -3.82
CA LYS A 22 -5.27 -11.22 -4.28
C LYS A 22 -6.22 -10.56 -3.27
N TYR A 23 -5.93 -10.68 -1.97
CA TYR A 23 -6.80 -10.20 -0.91
C TYR A 23 -6.59 -8.71 -0.65
N GLU A 24 -5.34 -8.29 -0.52
CA GLU A 24 -4.88 -6.92 -0.29
C GLU A 24 -5.39 -6.01 -1.40
N LYS A 25 -5.24 -6.47 -2.65
CA LYS A 25 -5.72 -5.82 -3.87
C LYS A 25 -7.24 -5.64 -3.88
N ARG A 26 -8.00 -6.69 -3.55
CA ARG A 26 -9.47 -6.65 -3.48
C ARG A 26 -9.96 -5.71 -2.38
N TYR A 27 -9.30 -5.78 -1.23
CA TYR A 27 -9.60 -4.92 -0.09
C TYR A 27 -9.40 -3.44 -0.45
N LEU A 28 -8.23 -3.06 -0.98
CA LEU A 28 -7.95 -1.67 -1.39
C LEU A 28 -8.92 -1.22 -2.49
N GLU A 29 -9.17 -2.07 -3.48
CA GLU A 29 -10.14 -1.78 -4.52
C GLU A 29 -11.49 -1.44 -3.92
N LYS A 30 -12.00 -2.24 -2.97
CA LYS A 30 -13.33 -2.00 -2.39
C LYS A 30 -13.44 -0.72 -1.58
N ILE A 31 -12.43 -0.39 -0.80
CA ILE A 31 -12.39 0.84 0.00
C ILE A 31 -12.33 2.07 -0.91
N LEU A 32 -11.56 2.01 -1.98
CA LEU A 32 -11.27 3.15 -2.85
C LEU A 32 -12.28 3.32 -4.00
N LYS A 33 -12.82 2.23 -4.56
CA LYS A 33 -13.69 2.23 -5.76
C LYS A 33 -15.01 2.99 -5.57
N ASN A 34 -15.47 3.13 -4.33
CA ASN A 34 -16.67 3.90 -4.00
C ASN A 34 -16.38 5.37 -3.67
N LYS A 35 -15.12 5.81 -3.74
CA LYS A 35 -14.72 7.20 -3.47
C LYS A 35 -14.52 7.93 -4.79
N ASN A 36 -15.45 8.82 -5.13
CA ASN A 36 -15.53 9.53 -6.42
C ASN A 36 -14.31 10.39 -6.79
N LYS A 37 -13.28 10.47 -5.94
CA LYS A 37 -12.14 11.37 -6.08
C LYS A 37 -10.83 10.68 -6.49
N ILE A 38 -10.76 9.35 -6.39
CA ILE A 38 -9.57 8.58 -6.79
C ILE A 38 -9.96 7.54 -7.84
N ASN A 39 -9.31 7.62 -9.00
CA ASN A 39 -9.37 6.58 -10.01
C ASN A 39 -8.43 5.44 -9.60
N TYR A 40 -8.98 4.32 -9.14
CA TYR A 40 -8.19 3.15 -8.76
C TYR A 40 -7.85 2.32 -9.99
N HIS A 41 -6.57 2.37 -10.39
CA HIS A 41 -6.05 1.58 -11.48
C HIS A 41 -5.25 0.40 -10.94
N ASN A 42 -5.77 -0.78 -11.22
CA ASN A 42 -5.24 -2.01 -10.69
C ASN A 42 -4.48 -2.77 -11.76
N THR A 43 -3.18 -2.92 -11.57
CA THR A 43 -2.32 -3.63 -12.52
C THR A 43 -2.00 -5.01 -11.98
N ASP A 44 -2.39 -6.03 -12.73
CA ASP A 44 -1.85 -7.37 -12.48
C ASP A 44 -0.33 -7.34 -12.67
N SER A 45 0.39 -7.60 -11.59
CA SER A 45 1.85 -7.63 -11.55
C SER A 45 2.31 -8.86 -10.76
N GLU A 46 3.04 -9.74 -11.42
CA GLU A 46 3.81 -10.80 -10.75
C GLU A 46 5.10 -10.16 -10.20
N LEU A 47 5.01 -9.55 -9.01
CA LEU A 47 6.20 -9.12 -8.26
C LEU A 47 6.87 -10.34 -7.63
N ASN A 48 8.19 -10.41 -7.66
CA ASN A 48 8.89 -11.46 -6.93
C ASN A 48 8.62 -11.35 -5.42
N GLN A 49 8.55 -12.49 -4.74
CA GLN A 49 8.47 -12.52 -3.28
C GLN A 49 9.86 -12.27 -2.66
N LEU A 50 9.90 -11.52 -1.56
CA LEU A 50 11.05 -11.44 -0.68
C LEU A 50 10.82 -12.40 0.49
N ASP A 51 11.49 -13.56 0.47
CA ASP A 51 11.36 -14.51 1.57
C ASP A 51 12.70 -15.00 2.11
N TYR A 52 12.62 -15.82 3.16
CA TYR A 52 13.77 -16.39 3.84
C TYR A 52 14.69 -17.20 2.93
N ARG A 53 14.29 -17.61 1.71
CA ARG A 53 15.18 -18.32 0.78
C ARG A 53 16.27 -17.41 0.23
N HIS A 54 16.20 -16.11 0.50
CA HIS A 54 17.24 -15.13 0.22
C HIS A 54 18.27 -15.04 1.37
N GLU A 55 18.69 -16.19 1.91
CA GLU A 55 19.58 -16.31 3.09
C GLU A 55 20.95 -15.63 2.90
N ASN A 56 21.32 -15.33 1.65
CA ASN A 56 22.50 -14.54 1.31
C ASN A 56 22.11 -13.22 0.61
N LYS A 57 22.95 -12.20 0.81
CA LYS A 57 22.79 -10.84 0.28
C LYS A 57 22.63 -10.77 -1.24
N ASP A 58 23.25 -11.68 -1.99
CA ASP A 58 23.15 -11.69 -3.47
C ASP A 58 21.77 -12.12 -3.96
N MET A 59 21.12 -13.06 -3.26
CA MET A 59 19.75 -13.48 -3.59
C MET A 59 18.75 -12.37 -3.27
N GLU A 60 18.92 -11.70 -2.13
CA GLU A 60 18.16 -10.51 -1.76
C GLU A 60 18.28 -9.43 -2.86
N ILE A 61 19.50 -9.09 -3.26
CA ILE A 61 19.75 -8.10 -4.32
C ILE A 61 19.06 -8.50 -5.63
N LYS A 62 19.13 -9.78 -6.02
CA LYS A 62 18.45 -10.28 -7.23
C LYS A 62 16.94 -10.19 -7.13
N ALA A 63 16.35 -10.54 -5.98
CA ALA A 63 14.92 -10.48 -5.76
C ALA A 63 14.41 -9.03 -5.79
N ILE A 64 15.08 -8.11 -5.07
CA ILE A 64 14.79 -6.67 -5.08
C ILE A 64 14.90 -6.13 -6.51
N LYS A 65 15.97 -6.48 -7.24
CA LYS A 65 16.14 -6.07 -8.63
C LYS A 65 14.98 -6.55 -9.50
N GLY A 66 14.56 -7.82 -9.38
CA GLY A 66 13.43 -8.33 -10.16
C GLY A 66 12.11 -7.63 -9.84
N ILE A 67 11.84 -7.29 -8.57
CA ILE A 67 10.67 -6.47 -8.19
C ILE A 67 10.75 -5.10 -8.86
N CYS A 68 11.92 -4.46 -8.76
CA CYS A 68 12.20 -3.15 -9.34
C CYS A 68 12.03 -3.13 -10.86
N ASP A 69 12.54 -4.14 -11.56
CA ASP A 69 12.42 -4.29 -13.01
C ASP A 69 10.94 -4.42 -13.42
N THR A 70 10.14 -5.22 -12.69
CA THR A 70 8.69 -5.33 -12.93
C THR A 70 7.97 -4.00 -12.69
N ILE A 71 8.26 -3.30 -11.59
CA ILE A 71 7.66 -1.98 -11.29
C ILE A 71 8.01 -1.00 -12.40
N ASN A 72 9.28 -0.89 -12.78
CA ASN A 72 9.74 0.01 -13.82
C ASN A 72 9.05 -0.29 -15.16
N GLY A 73 8.94 -1.57 -15.55
CA GLY A 73 8.21 -1.98 -16.75
C GLY A 73 6.75 -1.53 -16.71
N LYS A 74 6.02 -1.83 -15.63
CA LYS A 74 4.60 -1.48 -15.48
C LYS A 74 4.35 0.02 -15.46
N LEU A 75 5.20 0.79 -14.77
CA LEU A 75 5.09 2.25 -14.74
C LEU A 75 5.37 2.86 -16.11
N ASN A 76 6.39 2.38 -16.83
CA ASN A 76 6.64 2.83 -18.20
C ASN A 76 5.44 2.50 -19.10
N ASP A 77 4.87 1.31 -19.03
CA ASP A 77 3.68 0.96 -19.80
C ASP A 77 2.49 1.88 -19.49
N GLN A 78 2.25 2.19 -18.21
CA GLN A 78 1.12 3.04 -17.81
C GLN A 78 1.30 4.52 -18.14
N LEU A 79 2.51 5.03 -17.96
CA LEU A 79 2.81 6.46 -18.10
C LEU A 79 3.22 6.82 -19.54
N SER A 80 3.66 5.85 -20.34
CA SER A 80 4.04 6.07 -21.76
C SER A 80 2.87 6.51 -22.64
N PHE A 81 1.62 6.24 -22.26
CA PHE A 81 0.44 6.72 -23.01
C PHE A 81 0.10 8.20 -22.78
N GLY A 82 0.91 8.94 -22.02
CA GLY A 82 0.91 10.40 -21.98
C GLY A 82 -0.19 11.02 -21.11
N ASN A 83 0.25 11.81 -20.13
CA ASN A 83 -0.45 12.84 -19.36
C ASN A 83 -2.00 12.80 -19.43
N GLN A 84 -2.62 11.97 -18.58
CA GLN A 84 -4.09 11.91 -18.45
C GLN A 84 -4.68 13.07 -17.62
N ASN A 85 -4.00 14.22 -17.51
CA ASN A 85 -4.36 15.30 -16.57
C ASN A 85 -4.61 14.75 -15.14
N SER A 86 -3.77 13.82 -14.71
CA SER A 86 -3.90 13.15 -13.41
C SER A 86 -2.62 13.26 -12.61
N ASP A 87 -2.74 13.54 -11.31
CA ASP A 87 -1.68 13.17 -10.37
C ASP A 87 -1.70 11.66 -10.16
N TYR A 88 -0.52 11.06 -10.00
CA TYR A 88 -0.40 9.61 -9.76
C TYR A 88 0.09 9.33 -8.35
N LEU A 89 -0.56 8.36 -7.71
CA LEU A 89 -0.12 7.73 -6.46
C LEU A 89 0.30 6.30 -6.79
N LEU A 90 1.41 5.85 -6.25
CA LEU A 90 1.85 4.47 -6.39
C LEU A 90 1.68 3.70 -5.08
N VAL A 91 1.03 2.55 -5.13
CA VAL A 91 1.00 1.58 -4.04
C VAL A 91 1.65 0.29 -4.51
N VAL A 92 2.67 -0.15 -3.79
CA VAL A 92 3.31 -1.45 -3.99
C VAL A 92 3.00 -2.32 -2.78
N ILE A 93 2.40 -3.49 -2.99
CA ILE A 93 2.14 -4.46 -1.90
C ILE A 93 2.87 -5.75 -2.23
N THR A 94 3.78 -6.16 -1.36
CA THR A 94 4.63 -7.32 -1.62
C THR A 94 4.68 -8.27 -0.42
N ASP A 95 4.90 -9.55 -0.72
CA ASP A 95 5.21 -10.56 0.29
C ASP A 95 6.69 -10.41 0.68
N CYS A 96 6.94 -9.75 1.80
CA CYS A 96 8.27 -9.62 2.40
C CYS A 96 8.33 -10.22 3.82
N ASP A 97 7.30 -11.00 4.19
CA ASP A 97 7.02 -11.33 5.59
C ASP A 97 8.06 -12.26 6.22
N LYS A 98 8.82 -12.95 5.38
CA LYS A 98 9.87 -13.89 5.78
C LYS A 98 11.28 -13.34 5.54
N ALA A 99 11.40 -12.13 5.01
CA ALA A 99 12.69 -11.49 4.79
C ALA A 99 13.17 -10.77 6.09
N PRO A 100 14.49 -10.57 6.27
CA PRO A 100 15.01 -9.68 7.31
C PRO A 100 14.47 -8.25 7.16
N PHE A 101 14.34 -7.50 8.26
CA PHE A 101 13.87 -6.11 8.22
C PHE A 101 14.68 -5.23 7.27
N SER A 102 16.01 -5.38 7.29
CA SER A 102 16.93 -4.68 6.40
C SER A 102 16.64 -4.90 4.91
N ALA A 103 16.13 -6.08 4.51
CA ALA A 103 15.76 -6.35 3.12
C ALA A 103 14.54 -5.54 2.68
N PHE A 104 13.60 -5.28 3.58
CA PHE A 104 12.45 -4.43 3.29
C PHE A 104 12.85 -2.96 3.18
N ASP A 105 13.74 -2.48 4.05
CA ASP A 105 14.30 -1.12 3.95
C ASP A 105 15.11 -0.95 2.65
N ASN A 106 15.89 -1.96 2.25
CA ASN A 106 16.59 -1.98 0.97
C ASN A 106 15.61 -1.91 -0.22
N LEU A 107 14.49 -2.64 -0.16
CA LEU A 107 13.44 -2.56 -1.17
C LEU A 107 12.82 -1.15 -1.22
N LYS A 108 12.46 -0.56 -0.07
CA LYS A 108 11.89 0.79 0.03
C LYS A 108 12.83 1.82 -0.63
N ASN A 109 14.12 1.74 -0.33
CA ASN A 109 15.14 2.60 -0.92
C ASN A 109 15.32 2.37 -2.43
N ALA A 110 15.31 1.11 -2.88
CA ALA A 110 15.43 0.79 -4.31
C ALA A 110 14.26 1.35 -5.14
N ILE A 111 13.02 1.18 -4.65
CA ILE A 111 11.82 1.72 -5.30
C ILE A 111 11.85 3.26 -5.30
N LYS A 112 12.21 3.88 -4.16
CA LYS A 112 12.39 5.33 -4.06
C LYS A 112 13.36 5.87 -5.12
N ASN A 113 14.49 5.19 -5.31
CA ASN A 113 15.49 5.57 -6.30
C ASN A 113 14.96 5.49 -7.74
N ILE A 114 14.15 4.47 -8.06
CA ILE A 114 13.54 4.35 -9.39
C ILE A 114 12.58 5.49 -9.67
N ILE A 115 11.74 5.83 -8.70
CA ILE A 115 10.75 6.91 -8.84
C ILE A 115 11.43 8.28 -8.91
N SER A 116 12.43 8.51 -8.06
CA SER A 116 13.08 9.83 -7.94
C SER A 116 14.07 10.12 -9.06
N ASN A 117 14.77 9.10 -9.58
CA ASN A 117 15.84 9.29 -10.56
C ASN A 117 15.39 9.08 -12.01
N ASN A 118 14.16 8.63 -12.26
CA ASN A 118 13.62 8.48 -13.59
C ASN A 118 12.68 9.65 -13.93
N GLY A 119 13.12 10.54 -14.82
CA GLY A 119 12.34 11.72 -15.24
C GLY A 119 10.95 11.38 -15.80
N ASN A 120 10.77 10.15 -16.32
CA ASN A 120 9.49 9.66 -16.83
C ASN A 120 8.45 9.42 -15.71
N PHE A 121 8.87 9.39 -14.44
CA PHE A 121 8.01 9.11 -13.29
C PHE A 121 7.71 10.37 -12.44
N SER A 122 8.03 11.56 -12.94
CA SER A 122 7.83 12.85 -12.25
C SER A 122 6.36 13.19 -11.93
N ASP A 123 5.42 12.50 -12.57
CA ASP A 123 3.99 12.63 -12.30
C ASP A 123 3.52 11.80 -11.08
N ILE A 124 4.34 10.88 -10.57
CA ILE A 124 4.09 10.17 -9.31
C ILE A 124 4.39 11.12 -8.15
N LYS A 125 3.35 11.56 -7.43
CA LYS A 125 3.46 12.54 -6.34
C LYS A 125 3.79 11.90 -4.99
N CYS A 126 3.31 10.68 -4.78
CA CYS A 126 3.58 9.93 -3.57
C CYS A 126 3.58 8.44 -3.87
N TYR A 127 4.30 7.67 -3.06
CA TYR A 127 4.34 6.22 -3.15
C TYR A 127 4.33 5.58 -1.77
N PHE A 128 3.63 4.45 -1.67
CA PHE A 128 3.53 3.63 -0.47
C PHE A 128 3.95 2.21 -0.79
N ILE A 129 4.70 1.59 0.13
CA ILE A 129 5.21 0.23 -0.01
C ILE A 129 4.78 -0.55 1.21
N PHE A 130 3.87 -1.49 1.02
CA PHE A 130 3.23 -2.27 2.06
C PHE A 130 3.70 -3.74 2.03
N SER A 131 3.72 -4.35 3.22
CA SER A 131 3.91 -5.78 3.39
C SER A 131 2.59 -6.51 3.63
N TYR A 132 2.52 -7.81 3.30
CA TYR A 132 1.37 -8.65 3.65
C TYR A 132 1.22 -8.80 5.16
N ARG A 133 2.31 -8.88 5.91
CA ARG A 133 2.28 -8.86 7.36
C ARG A 133 1.66 -7.59 7.89
N GLY A 134 2.06 -6.44 7.35
CA GLY A 134 1.47 -5.14 7.69
C GLY A 134 -0.02 -5.15 7.45
N PHE A 135 -0.48 -5.69 6.31
CA PHE A 135 -1.90 -5.90 6.01
C PHE A 135 -2.60 -6.80 7.05
N GLU A 136 -2.04 -7.98 7.32
CA GLU A 136 -2.60 -8.95 8.25
C GLU A 136 -2.55 -8.52 9.72
N ASP A 137 -1.64 -7.61 10.09
CA ASP A 137 -1.51 -7.05 11.43
C ASP A 137 -2.66 -6.08 11.71
N TRP A 138 -2.98 -5.19 10.77
CA TRP A 138 -4.05 -4.20 10.97
C TRP A 138 -5.46 -4.76 10.72
N MET A 139 -5.61 -5.74 9.82
CA MET A 139 -6.88 -6.40 9.54
C MET A 139 -7.56 -7.01 10.78
N ARG A 140 -6.79 -7.28 11.83
CA ARG A 140 -7.30 -7.88 13.06
C ARG A 140 -8.25 -6.95 13.82
N PHE A 141 -8.07 -5.64 13.68
CA PHE A 141 -8.85 -4.62 14.38
C PHE A 141 -10.29 -4.48 13.86
N TYR A 142 -10.64 -5.18 12.78
CA TYR A 142 -12.03 -5.26 12.28
C TYR A 142 -12.94 -6.17 13.09
N TYR A 143 -12.37 -7.17 13.76
CA TYR A 143 -13.16 -8.21 14.44
C TYR A 143 -13.08 -8.13 15.95
N ASP A 144 -11.98 -7.60 16.46
CA ASP A 144 -11.69 -7.64 17.89
C ASP A 144 -10.95 -6.36 18.30
N ASN A 145 -10.95 -6.06 19.59
CA ASN A 145 -10.10 -5.03 20.20
C ASN A 145 -9.41 -5.59 21.44
N GLY A 146 -8.14 -5.23 21.63
CA GLY A 146 -7.41 -5.60 22.85
C GLY A 146 -6.79 -7.00 22.84
N ASN A 147 -6.79 -7.65 24.02
CA ASN A 147 -5.99 -8.85 24.30
C ASN A 147 -6.54 -10.15 23.70
N GLU A 148 -7.81 -10.20 23.28
CA GLU A 148 -8.42 -11.39 22.64
C GLU A 148 -7.93 -11.58 21.20
N LEU A 149 -7.61 -10.48 20.53
CA LEU A 149 -7.07 -10.36 19.17
C LEU A 149 -5.72 -11.10 19.00
N ILE A 150 -4.88 -11.12 20.04
CA ILE A 150 -3.59 -11.81 20.07
C ILE A 150 -3.77 -13.33 20.23
N LYS A 151 -4.81 -13.79 20.94
CA LYS A 151 -5.01 -15.20 21.26
C LYS A 151 -5.61 -16.02 20.10
N ASN A 152 -6.35 -15.37 19.19
CA ASN A 152 -7.11 -16.04 18.11
C ASN A 152 -6.60 -15.77 16.68
N LEU A 153 -5.35 -15.35 16.53
CA LEU A 153 -4.70 -14.88 15.30
C LEU A 153 -5.04 -15.64 14.01
N LYS A 154 -4.93 -16.98 14.01
CA LYS A 154 -5.15 -17.78 12.80
C LYS A 154 -6.60 -17.79 12.37
N SER A 155 -7.53 -17.79 13.33
CA SER A 155 -8.97 -17.73 13.05
C SER A 155 -9.36 -16.39 12.44
N ILE A 156 -8.85 -15.29 13.01
CA ILE A 156 -9.10 -13.92 12.55
C ILE A 156 -8.59 -13.74 11.11
N LYS A 157 -7.37 -14.19 10.78
CA LYS A 157 -6.83 -14.10 9.41
C LYS A 157 -7.69 -14.81 8.38
N ASN A 158 -8.17 -16.00 8.70
CA ASN A 158 -9.04 -16.77 7.79
C ASN A 158 -10.40 -16.08 7.61
N GLN A 159 -10.95 -15.53 8.69
CA GLN A 159 -12.23 -14.81 8.65
C GLN A 159 -12.12 -13.54 7.81
N VAL A 160 -11.08 -12.73 8.01
CA VAL A 160 -10.75 -11.54 7.19
C VAL A 160 -10.69 -11.90 5.70
N LYS A 161 -9.88 -12.90 5.35
CA LYS A 161 -9.69 -13.31 3.94
C LYS A 161 -11.00 -13.76 3.31
N LYS A 162 -11.83 -14.49 4.07
CA LYS A 162 -13.15 -14.93 3.64
C LYS A 162 -14.07 -13.73 3.41
N ASP A 163 -14.21 -12.85 4.38
CA ASP A 163 -15.14 -11.73 4.31
C ASP A 163 -14.73 -10.69 3.25
N ILE A 164 -13.43 -10.48 2.98
CA ILE A 164 -12.96 -9.70 1.83
C ILE A 164 -13.39 -10.35 0.52
N ASN A 165 -13.23 -11.67 0.39
CA ASN A 165 -13.61 -12.41 -0.81
C ASN A 165 -15.13 -12.41 -1.04
N ASP A 166 -15.90 -12.54 0.03
CA ASP A 166 -17.36 -12.54 0.01
C ASP A 166 -17.93 -11.12 -0.12
N GLU A 167 -17.06 -10.10 -0.20
CA GLU A 167 -17.42 -8.68 -0.23
C GLU A 167 -18.34 -8.26 0.92
N ASN A 168 -18.11 -8.83 2.10
CA ASN A 168 -18.95 -8.61 3.28
C ASN A 168 -18.89 -7.14 3.70
N ILE A 169 -20.03 -6.44 3.51
CA ILE A 169 -20.17 -5.01 3.77
C ILE A 169 -19.82 -4.62 5.22
N THR A 170 -19.91 -5.57 6.15
CA THR A 170 -19.62 -5.37 7.58
C THR A 170 -18.16 -4.99 7.82
N ILE A 171 -17.20 -5.60 7.08
CA ILE A 171 -15.80 -5.16 7.16
C ILE A 171 -15.74 -3.70 6.70
N PHE A 172 -16.22 -3.40 5.50
CA PHE A 172 -16.04 -2.08 4.89
C PHE A 172 -16.73 -0.95 5.66
N ASN A 173 -17.87 -1.22 6.32
CA ASN A 173 -18.58 -0.26 7.15
C ASN A 173 -17.87 0.02 8.49
N ASN A 174 -17.09 -0.92 9.00
CA ASN A 174 -16.36 -0.78 10.26
C ASN A 174 -14.94 -0.20 10.08
N HIS A 175 -14.58 0.26 8.88
CA HIS A 175 -13.22 0.69 8.57
C HIS A 175 -12.70 1.80 9.50
N LYS A 176 -13.47 2.87 9.71
CA LYS A 176 -13.13 3.95 10.64
C LYS A 176 -12.86 3.41 12.05
N LYS A 177 -13.78 2.58 12.57
CA LYS A 177 -13.64 1.96 13.89
C LYS A 177 -12.38 1.09 13.99
N ALA A 178 -12.04 0.35 12.93
CA ALA A 178 -10.84 -0.48 12.91
C ALA A 178 -9.56 0.39 12.95
N VAL A 179 -9.56 1.56 12.28
CA VAL A 179 -8.47 2.54 12.33
C VAL A 179 -8.37 3.18 13.72
N ASP A 180 -9.48 3.57 14.33
CA ASP A 180 -9.50 4.11 15.70
C ASP A 180 -8.95 3.09 16.70
N ASN A 181 -9.41 1.83 16.62
CA ASN A 181 -8.91 0.74 17.46
C ASN A 181 -7.39 0.49 17.26
N TYR A 182 -6.89 0.64 16.04
CA TYR A 182 -5.46 0.52 15.76
C TYR A 182 -4.69 1.58 16.55
N TYR A 183 -5.07 2.86 16.45
CA TYR A 183 -4.39 3.95 17.15
C TYR A 183 -4.53 3.94 18.67
N GLU A 184 -5.63 3.40 19.21
CA GLU A 184 -5.76 3.20 20.66
C GLU A 184 -4.76 2.17 21.20
N MET A 185 -4.38 1.18 20.39
CA MET A 185 -3.53 0.07 20.81
C MET A 185 -2.06 0.25 20.46
N VAL A 186 -1.75 0.86 19.32
CA VAL A 186 -0.37 1.03 18.89
C VAL A 186 0.24 2.30 19.49
N LYS A 187 1.55 2.27 19.74
CA LYS A 187 2.29 3.43 20.26
C LYS A 187 2.78 4.38 19.16
N TYR A 188 2.43 4.12 17.92
CA TYR A 188 2.92 4.86 16.75
C TYR A 188 1.89 5.92 16.35
N SER A 189 2.28 7.19 16.46
CA SER A 189 1.48 8.33 15.99
C SER A 189 1.74 8.67 14.52
N GLU A 190 2.85 8.16 13.96
CA GLU A 190 3.30 8.39 12.59
C GLU A 190 3.93 7.10 12.03
N PRO A 191 4.06 6.97 10.69
CA PRO A 191 4.81 5.87 10.09
C PRO A 191 6.25 5.81 10.61
N VAL A 192 6.76 4.61 10.92
CA VAL A 192 8.16 4.42 11.34
C VAL A 192 9.12 4.66 10.17
N SER A 193 10.31 5.20 10.46
CA SER A 193 11.33 5.43 9.44
C SER A 193 12.03 4.14 8.99
N SER A 194 12.15 3.16 9.88
CA SER A 194 12.70 1.83 9.62
C SER A 194 11.87 0.76 10.32
N TYR A 195 11.73 -0.41 9.70
CA TYR A 195 11.05 -1.54 10.32
C TYR A 195 11.82 -2.14 11.51
N GLU A 196 13.09 -1.80 11.68
CA GLU A 196 13.87 -2.16 12.87
C GLU A 196 13.39 -1.43 14.13
N GLU A 197 12.67 -0.31 13.98
CA GLU A 197 12.09 0.48 15.08
C GLU A 197 10.77 -0.13 15.60
N ILE A 198 10.28 -1.20 14.98
CA ILE A 198 9.03 -1.85 15.39
C ILE A 198 9.29 -2.70 16.64
N GLU A 199 8.94 -2.17 17.80
CA GLU A 199 9.11 -2.84 19.09
C GLU A 199 8.03 -3.91 19.35
N GLU A 200 6.76 -3.49 19.34
CA GLU A 200 5.59 -4.32 19.64
C GLU A 200 4.70 -4.42 18.39
N ILE A 201 4.61 -5.63 17.83
CA ILE A 201 3.66 -6.00 16.78
C ILE A 201 2.27 -6.01 17.42
N PRO A 202 1.21 -5.46 16.81
CA PRO A 202 1.03 -5.16 15.38
C PRO A 202 1.44 -3.75 14.94
N TYR A 203 2.06 -3.65 13.75
CA TYR A 203 2.34 -2.38 13.06
C TYR A 203 1.83 -2.45 11.62
N SER A 204 1.34 -1.33 11.08
CA SER A 204 0.94 -1.24 9.68
C SER A 204 1.03 0.18 9.13
N ASP A 205 1.51 0.28 7.89
CA ASP A 205 1.53 1.53 7.12
C ASP A 205 0.14 1.87 6.52
N PHE A 206 -0.85 0.95 6.57
CA PHE A 206 -2.16 1.15 5.94
C PHE A 206 -3.02 2.28 6.55
N PRO A 207 -3.17 2.41 7.88
CA PRO A 207 -3.96 3.48 8.49
C PRO A 207 -3.47 4.88 8.09
N TYR A 208 -2.16 5.11 8.12
CA TYR A 208 -1.56 6.39 7.72
C TYR A 208 -1.76 6.70 6.24
N PHE A 209 -1.78 5.68 5.39
CA PHE A 209 -2.10 5.85 3.98
C PHE A 209 -3.54 6.35 3.78
N PHE A 210 -4.51 5.84 4.53
CA PHE A 210 -5.89 6.32 4.43
C PHE A 210 -6.05 7.74 4.97
N GLU A 211 -5.36 8.10 6.05
CA GLU A 211 -5.31 9.48 6.54
C GLU A 211 -4.72 10.43 5.51
N PHE A 212 -3.61 10.05 4.87
CA PHE A 212 -3.03 10.80 3.77
C PHE A 212 -4.05 11.03 2.64
N LEU A 213 -4.79 10.00 2.25
CA LEU A 213 -5.81 10.14 1.22
C LEU A 213 -6.95 11.10 1.64
N ASP A 214 -7.40 11.03 2.89
CA ASP A 214 -8.46 11.92 3.37
C ASP A 214 -7.99 13.36 3.50
N ASN A 215 -6.76 13.59 3.99
CA ASN A 215 -6.20 14.92 4.17
C ASN A 215 -5.89 15.61 2.82
N ASP A 216 -5.30 14.89 1.87
CA ASP A 216 -4.79 15.48 0.63
C ASP A 216 -5.75 15.35 -0.55
N TYR A 217 -6.65 14.37 -0.52
CA TYR A 217 -7.58 14.06 -1.62
C TYR A 217 -9.06 14.04 -1.21
N ASN A 218 -9.37 14.38 0.05
CA ASN A 218 -10.73 14.55 0.56
C ASN A 218 -11.60 13.30 0.33
N THR A 219 -11.06 12.10 0.51
CA THR A 219 -11.75 10.86 0.15
C THR A 219 -12.84 10.41 1.12
N ASP A 220 -12.92 11.00 2.32
CA ASP A 220 -13.87 10.63 3.37
C ASP A 220 -13.85 9.12 3.67
N ILE A 221 -12.70 8.46 3.57
CA ILE A 221 -12.51 7.02 3.84
C ILE A 221 -12.69 6.74 5.32
N LEU A 222 -12.18 7.63 6.16
CA LEU A 222 -12.22 7.58 7.61
C LEU A 222 -13.37 8.39 8.20
N ASN A 223 -14.29 8.92 7.38
CA ASN A 223 -15.43 9.73 7.82
C ASN A 223 -16.73 8.94 7.95
#